data_AF-X0T4U3-F1
#
_entry.id   AF-X0T4U3-F1
#
_cell.length_a   1.000
_cell.length_b   1.000
_cell.length_c   1.000
_cell.angle_alpha   90.00
_cell.angle_beta   90.00
_cell.angle_gamma   90.00
#
_symmetry.space_group_name_H-M   'P 1'
#
loop_
_entity.id
_entity.type
_entity.pdbx_description
1 polymer ?
#
loop_
_entity_poly.entity_id
_entity_poly.type
_entity_poly.pdbx_seq_one_letter_code
_entity_poly.pdbx_strand_id
1 'polypeptide(L)' 'MKVDPYKKNAKLYDTFIGPLTSGLRALGMKMFPPREGMAVLDVGCGTGIHLELYQKAGCNVYGIDQSPSMLQVARNRLGK' A
#
# COMPACT_ATOMS: atom_id res chain seq x y z
N MET A 1 -8.95 -17.69 15.38
CA MET A 1 -9.16 -16.56 14.44
C MET A 1 -9.31 -15.29 15.25
N LYS A 2 -8.28 -14.44 15.30
CA LYS A 2 -8.44 -13.10 15.91
C LYS A 2 -9.35 -12.27 14.99
N VAL A 3 -10.33 -11.60 15.57
CA VAL A 3 -11.24 -10.70 14.86
C VAL A 3 -10.39 -9.67 14.13
N ASP A 4 -10.49 -9.60 12.80
CA ASP A 4 -9.77 -8.63 11.99
C ASP A 4 -10.29 -7.22 12.31
N PRO A 5 -9.50 -6.38 13.02
CA PRO A 5 -9.98 -5.09 13.50
C PRO A 5 -10.25 -4.10 12.35
N TYR A 6 -9.74 -4.38 11.14
CA TYR A 6 -9.87 -3.51 9.97
C TYR A 6 -11.05 -3.88 9.06
N LYS A 7 -11.70 -5.03 9.29
CA LYS A 7 -12.76 -5.59 8.42
C LYS A 7 -13.91 -4.62 8.11
N LYS A 8 -14.22 -3.69 9.02
CA LYS A 8 -15.31 -2.71 8.83
C LYS A 8 -14.85 -1.34 8.28
N ASN A 9 -13.57 -0.99 8.41
CA ASN A 9 -13.11 0.40 8.22
C ASN A 9 -11.91 0.54 7.26
N ALA A 10 -11.38 -0.54 6.67
CA ALA A 10 -10.21 -0.49 5.79
C ALA A 10 -10.33 0.55 4.64
N LYS A 11 -11.48 0.56 3.94
CA LYS A 11 -11.79 1.56 2.90
C LYS A 11 -11.91 2.99 3.44
N LEU A 12 -12.46 3.13 4.65
CA LEU A 12 -12.65 4.42 5.30
C LEU A 12 -11.29 5.00 5.74
N TYR A 13 -10.36 4.15 6.20
CA TYR A 13 -9.00 4.54 6.54
C TYR A 13 -8.25 5.11 5.33
N ASP A 14 -8.35 4.46 4.16
CA ASP A 14 -7.77 4.96 2.90
C ASP A 14 -8.28 6.35 2.51
N THR A 15 -9.57 6.59 2.71
CA THR A 15 -10.24 7.80 2.22
C THR A 15 -9.99 9.01 3.14
N PHE A 16 -9.86 8.78 4.46
CA PHE A 16 -9.65 9.85 5.43
C PHE A 16 -8.17 10.11 5.79
N ILE A 17 -7.30 9.09 5.83
CA ILE A 17 -5.87 9.24 6.16
C ILE A 17 -4.98 9.41 4.91
N GLY A 18 -5.42 8.88 3.76
CA GLY A 18 -4.70 8.98 2.48
C GLY A 18 -4.27 10.41 2.12
N PRO A 19 -5.17 11.41 2.14
CA PRO A 19 -4.85 12.80 1.84
C PRO A 19 -3.84 13.42 2.81
N LEU A 20 -3.99 13.14 4.12
CA LEU A 20 -3.13 13.67 5.17
C LEU A 20 -1.66 13.20 5.02
N THR A 21 -1.46 12.00 4.49
CA THR A 21 -0.13 11.37 4.34
C THR A 21 0.44 11.46 2.91
N SER A 22 -0.32 12.02 1.96
CA SER A 22 0.08 12.12 0.55
C SER A 22 1.36 12.93 0.33
N GLY A 23 1.55 14.04 1.06
CA GLY A 23 2.75 14.87 0.98
C GLY A 23 4.02 14.15 1.46
N LEU A 24 3.91 13.38 2.55
CA LEU A 24 5.03 12.57 3.07
C LEU A 24 5.43 11.47 2.10
N ARG A 25 4.46 10.82 1.44
CA ARG A 25 4.73 9.84 0.39
C ARG A 25 5.50 10.44 -0.78
N ALA A 26 5.04 11.59 -1.26
CA ALA A 26 5.70 12.29 -2.36
C ALA A 26 7.14 12.71 -2.00
N LEU A 27 7.36 13.18 -0.77
CA LEU A 27 8.70 13.49 -0.29
C LEU A 27 9.59 12.24 -0.21
N GLY A 28 9.08 11.14 0.34
CA GLY A 28 9.80 9.86 0.42
C GLY A 28 10.23 9.36 -0.96
N MET A 29 9.34 9.41 -1.96
CA MET A 29 9.67 9.04 -3.34
C MET A 29 10.68 9.99 -3.99
N LYS A 30 10.77 11.26 -3.57
CA LYS A 30 11.81 12.18 -4.06
C LYS A 30 13.17 11.89 -3.41
N MET A 31 13.19 11.52 -2.13
CA MET A 31 14.42 11.17 -1.42
C MET A 31 15.01 9.85 -1.92
N PHE A 32 14.16 8.88 -2.23
CA PHE A 32 14.54 7.62 -2.86
C PHE A 32 13.69 7.37 -4.11
N PRO A 33 14.13 7.89 -5.26
CA PRO A 33 13.41 7.73 -6.52
C PRO A 33 13.24 6.25 -6.88
N PRO A 34 12.00 5.80 -7.15
CA PRO A 34 11.76 4.46 -7.67
C PRO A 34 12.43 4.33 -9.05
N ARG A 35 12.95 3.14 -9.32
CA ARG A 35 13.55 2.78 -10.61
C ARG A 35 12.85 1.56 -11.16
N GLU A 36 12.69 1.53 -12.49
CA GLU A 36 12.12 0.38 -13.17
C GLU A 36 12.90 -0.91 -12.83
N GLY A 37 12.18 -2.00 -12.62
CA GLY A 37 12.73 -3.30 -12.23
C GLY A 37 13.15 -3.43 -10.76
N MET A 38 13.19 -2.34 -9.99
CA MET A 38 13.58 -2.37 -8.57
C MET A 38 12.61 -3.24 -7.76
N ALA A 39 13.14 -4.09 -6.88
CA ALA A 39 12.33 -4.90 -5.98
C ALA A 39 11.97 -4.10 -4.72
N VAL A 40 10.67 -4.02 -4.39
CA VAL A 40 10.16 -3.23 -3.27
C VAL A 40 9.30 -4.11 -2.37
N LEU A 41 9.63 -4.18 -1.08
CA LEU A 41 8.83 -4.84 -0.05
C LEU A 41 8.20 -3.79 0.87
N ASP A 42 6.88 -3.81 1.01
CA ASP A 42 6.14 -3.01 1.99
C ASP A 42 5.62 -3.93 3.12
N VAL A 43 6.04 -3.63 4.35
CA VAL A 43 5.72 -4.41 5.55
C VAL A 43 4.63 -3.70 6.33
N GLY A 44 3.47 -4.35 6.49
CA GLY A 44 2.25 -3.68 6.93
C GLY A 44 1.65 -2.86 5.79
N CYS A 45 1.58 -3.44 4.58
CA CYS A 45 1.23 -2.72 3.36
C CYS A 45 -0.23 -2.23 3.32
N GLY A 46 -1.07 -2.69 4.26
CA GLY A 46 -2.48 -2.33 4.34
C GLY A 46 -3.19 -2.59 3.01
N THR A 47 -3.85 -1.56 2.51
CA THR A 47 -4.62 -1.57 1.26
C THR A 47 -3.78 -1.40 -0.02
N GLY A 48 -2.44 -1.39 0.11
CA GLY A 48 -1.52 -1.35 -1.03
C GLY A 48 -1.35 0.01 -1.71
N ILE A 49 -1.74 1.12 -1.07
CA ILE A 49 -1.59 2.48 -1.66
C ILE A 49 -0.14 2.80 -2.03
N HIS A 50 0.83 2.49 -1.16
CA HIS A 50 2.25 2.72 -1.48
C HIS A 50 2.72 1.84 -2.62
N LEU A 51 2.40 0.54 -2.55
CA LEU A 51 2.76 -0.43 -3.58
C LEU A 51 2.24 -0.02 -4.96
N GLU A 52 1.05 0.58 -5.04
CA GLU A 52 0.49 1.09 -6.30
C GLU A 52 1.38 2.17 -6.93
N LEU A 53 1.96 3.05 -6.12
CA LEU A 53 2.87 4.10 -6.60
C LEU A 53 4.17 3.49 -7.17
N TYR A 54 4.76 2.54 -6.46
CA TYR A 54 5.96 1.83 -6.92
C TYR A 54 5.67 0.96 -8.15
N GLN A 55 4.51 0.30 -8.21
CA GLN A 55 4.08 -0.48 -9.37
C GLN A 55 3.93 0.40 -10.62
N LYS A 56 3.32 1.59 -10.48
CA LYS A 56 3.20 2.57 -11.57
C LYS A 56 4.56 3.10 -12.04
N ALA A 57 5.57 3.08 -11.19
CA ALA A 57 6.95 3.41 -11.53
C ALA A 57 7.75 2.24 -12.13
N GLY A 58 7.12 1.09 -12.42
CA GLY A 58 7.75 -0.07 -13.02
C GLY A 58 8.52 -0.96 -12.05
N CYS A 59 8.34 -0.78 -10.74
CA CYS A 59 8.99 -1.64 -9.73
C CYS A 59 8.29 -3.00 -9.59
N ASN A 60 9.06 -4.01 -9.18
CA ASN A 60 8.57 -5.32 -8.76
C ASN A 60 8.15 -5.24 -7.28
N VAL A 61 6.85 -5.15 -7.04
CA VAL A 61 6.30 -4.87 -5.71
C VAL A 61 5.85 -6.14 -4.97
N TYR A 62 6.13 -6.17 -3.67
CA TYR A 62 5.79 -7.24 -2.73
C TYR A 62 5.18 -6.61 -1.48
N GLY A 63 4.08 -7.16 -0.98
CA GLY A 63 3.38 -6.64 0.19
C GLY A 63 3.10 -7.75 1.19
N ILE A 64 3.33 -7.47 2.47
CA ILE A 64 2.89 -8.33 3.56
C ILE A 64 2.05 -7.52 4.55
N ASP A 65 0.96 -8.11 5.02
CA ASP A 65 0.11 -7.55 6.07
C ASP A 65 -0.53 -8.69 6.86
N GLN A 66 -0.78 -8.48 8.15
CA GLN A 66 -1.43 -9.47 9.00
C GLN A 66 -2.95 -9.52 8.80
N SER A 67 -3.56 -8.47 8.25
CA SER A 67 -4.99 -8.36 8.01
C SER A 67 -5.38 -8.95 6.65
N PRO A 68 -6.13 -10.06 6.60
CA PRO A 68 -6.59 -10.62 5.33
C PRO A 68 -7.53 -9.66 4.58
N SER A 69 -8.33 -8.84 5.29
CA SER A 69 -9.22 -7.88 4.63
C SER A 69 -8.46 -6.74 3.96
N MET A 70 -7.37 -6.27 4.57
CA MET A 70 -6.45 -5.30 3.95
C MET A 70 -5.80 -5.88 2.70
N LEU A 71 -5.28 -7.11 2.79
CA LEU A 71 -4.68 -7.80 1.64
C LEU A 71 -5.66 -7.99 0.48
N GLN A 72 -6.94 -8.25 0.76
CA GLN A 72 -7.97 -8.33 -0.29
C GLN A 72 -8.12 -7.00 -1.04
N VAL A 73 -8.11 -5.87 -0.32
CA VAL A 73 -8.17 -4.53 -0.94
C VAL A 73 -6.89 -4.27 -1.75
N ALA A 74 -5.72 -4.59 -1.20
CA ALA A 74 -4.44 -4.42 -1.89
C ALA A 74 -4.38 -5.22 -3.19
N ARG A 75 -4.81 -6.47 -3.18
CA ARG A 75 -4.92 -7.35 -4.37
C ARG A 75 -5.78 -6.72 -5.46
N ASN A 76 -6.99 -6.30 -5.08
CA ASN A 76 -7.91 -5.63 -6.01
C ASN A 76 -7.32 -4.33 -6.58
N ARG A 77 -6.61 -3.55 -5.76
CA ARG A 77 -5.95 -2.30 -6.18
C ARG A 77 -4.80 -2.54 -7.15
N LEU A 78 -3.99 -3.58 -6.91
CA LEU A 78 -2.79 -3.88 -7.71
C LEU A 78 -3.08 -4.74 -8.95
N GLY A 79 -4.29 -5.32 -9.05
CA GLY A 79 -4.68 -6.20 -10.14
C GLY A 79 -4.10 -7.61 -10.04
N LYS A 80 -3.93 -8.13 -8.82
CA LYS A 80 -3.35 -9.46 -8.51
C LYS A 80 -4.22 -10.28 -7.56
#